data_AF-A0A4S3J2U9-F1
#
_entry.id   AF-A0A4S3J2U9-F1
#
_cell.length_a   1.000
_cell.length_b   1.000
_cell.length_c   1.000
_cell.angle_alpha   90.00
_cell.angle_beta   90.00
_cell.angle_gamma   90.00
#
_symmetry.space_group_name_H-M   'P 1'
#
loop_
_entity.id
_entity.type
_entity.pdbx_description
1 polymer ?
#
loop_
_entity_poly.entity_id
_entity_poly.type
_entity_poly.pdbx_seq_one_letter_code
_entity_poly.pdbx_strand_id
1 'polypeptide(L)'
;MATFGDMAIFRTFRELNMLNLLSLQAELTELHIQFQDICHEDDTSSDPSDQVYSSYFHSLRGSRNTPNNEQLEMLLRIRQKLREDNEAITSCGTVNPTRTE
;
A
#
# COMPACT_ATOMS: atom_id res chain seq x y z
N MET A 1 37.66 6.12 11.31
CA MET A 1 36.78 7.11 11.97
C MET A 1 35.83 7.65 10.90
N ALA A 2 34.51 7.53 11.07
CA ALA A 2 33.56 8.15 10.16
C ALA A 2 33.67 9.67 10.25
N THR A 3 33.68 10.36 9.12
CA THR A 3 33.81 11.82 9.09
C THR A 3 32.48 12.49 9.42
N PHE A 4 32.50 13.76 9.82
CA PHE A 4 31.28 14.53 10.07
C PHE A 4 30.37 14.60 8.83
N GLY A 5 30.94 14.59 7.61
CA GLY A 5 30.19 14.54 6.36
C GLY A 5 29.43 13.24 6.18
N ASP A 6 30.05 12.09 6.48
CA ASP A 6 29.39 10.78 6.41
C ASP A 6 28.19 10.73 7.37
N MET A 7 28.37 11.21 8.61
CA MET A 7 27.29 11.27 9.60
C MET A 7 26.13 12.19 9.16
N ALA A 8 26.41 13.31 8.51
CA ALA A 8 25.38 14.18 7.97
C ALA A 8 24.60 13.51 6.83
N ILE A 9 25.30 12.82 5.92
CA ILE A 9 24.69 12.07 4.81
C ILE A 9 23.76 10.96 5.34
N PHE A 10 24.20 10.19 6.34
CA PHE A 10 23.35 9.15 6.94
C PHE A 10 22.11 9.71 7.63
N ARG A 11 22.20 10.88 8.28
CA ARG A 11 21.04 11.55 8.88
C ARG A 11 20.02 11.96 7.82
N THR A 12 20.48 12.64 6.76
CA THR A 12 19.61 13.04 5.65
C THR A 12 18.96 11.84 4.97
N PHE A 13 19.72 10.77 4.73
CA PHE A 13 19.19 9.55 4.13
C PHE A 13 18.11 8.90 5.00
N ARG A 14 18.32 8.85 6.32
CA ARG A 14 17.33 8.34 7.27
C ARG A 14 16.05 9.19 7.27
N GLU A 15 16.17 10.51 7.27
CA GLU A 15 15.03 11.42 7.21
C GLU A 15 14.21 11.24 5.93
N LEU A 16 14.87 11.13 4.78
CA LEU A 16 14.22 10.92 3.49
C LEU A 16 13.50 9.55 3.42
N ASN A 17 14.12 8.48 3.92
CA ASN A 17 13.46 7.17 3.98
C ASN A 17 12.23 7.18 4.88
N MET A 18 12.30 7.88 6.02
CA MET A 18 11.17 8.01 6.93
C MET A 18 10.02 8.79 6.30
N LEU A 19 10.33 9.88 5.58
CA LEU A 19 9.32 10.63 4.85
C LEU A 19 8.65 9.79 3.75
N ASN A 20 9.43 9.00 3.01
CA ASN A 20 8.90 8.09 1.99
C ASN A 20 7.96 7.04 2.60
N LEU A 21 8.36 6.42 3.71
CA LEU A 21 7.51 5.47 4.44
C LEU A 21 6.19 6.10 4.89
N LEU A 22 6.25 7.27 5.54
CA LEU A 22 5.04 7.97 5.99
C LEU A 22 4.13 8.34 4.82
N SER A 23 4.69 8.74 3.68
CA SER A 23 3.93 9.03 2.46
C SER A 23 3.21 7.78 1.94
N LEU A 24 3.90 6.64 1.86
CA LEU A 24 3.32 5.38 1.38
C LEU A 24 2.20 4.89 2.32
N GLN A 25 2.40 5.03 3.63
CA GLN A 25 1.40 4.66 4.64
C GLN A 25 0.17 5.58 4.61
N ALA A 26 0.35 6.88 4.37
CA ALA A 26 -0.76 7.80 4.17
C ALA A 26 -1.58 7.44 2.92
N GLU A 27 -0.91 7.18 1.79
CA GLU A 27 -1.58 6.75 0.55
C GLU A 27 -2.33 5.42 0.74
N LEU A 28 -1.76 4.45 1.45
CA LEU A 28 -2.44 3.20 1.81
C LEU A 28 -3.70 3.43 2.63
N THR A 29 -3.66 4.38 3.56
CA THR A 29 -4.80 4.71 4.41
C THR A 29 -5.93 5.31 3.56
N GLU A 30 -5.61 6.23 2.65
CA GLU A 30 -6.59 6.81 1.73
C GLU A 30 -7.19 5.78 0.78
N LEU A 31 -6.37 4.90 0.20
CA LEU A 31 -6.83 3.81 -0.66
C LEU A 31 -7.74 2.84 0.09
N HIS A 32 -7.44 2.56 1.35
CA HIS A 32 -8.28 1.69 2.19
C HIS A 32 -9.65 2.31 2.47
N ILE A 33 -9.71 3.61 2.75
CA ILE A 33 -10.98 4.33 2.92
C ILE A 33 -11.81 4.26 1.63
N GLN A 34 -11.20 4.58 0.48
CA GLN A 34 -11.89 4.51 -0.82
C GLN A 34 -12.38 3.09 -1.12
N PHE A 35 -11.60 2.07 -0.78
CA PHE A 35 -12.02 0.68 -0.95
C PHE A 35 -13.25 0.35 -0.09
N GLN A 36 -13.30 0.83 1.15
CA GLN A 36 -14.47 0.64 2.02
C GLN A 36 -15.71 1.35 1.48
N ASP A 37 -15.55 2.54 0.91
CA ASP A 37 -16.64 3.27 0.29
C ASP A 37 -17.20 2.50 -0.92
N ILE A 38 -16.33 2.01 -1.82
CA ILE A 38 -16.74 1.16 -2.96
C ILE A 38 -17.43 -0.11 -2.48
N CYS A 39 -16.91 -0.79 -1.45
CA CYS A 39 -17.58 -1.96 -0.88
C CYS A 39 -18.99 -1.61 -0.40
N HIS A 40 -19.16 -0.46 0.24
CA HIS A 40 -20.47 -0.03 0.75
C HIS A 40 -21.45 0.30 -0.40
N GLU A 41 -20.96 0.93 -1.47
CA GLU A 41 -21.75 1.20 -2.67
C GLU A 41 -22.19 -0.11 -3.34
N ASP A 42 -21.29 -1.08 -3.53
CA ASP A 42 -21.60 -2.40 -4.09
C ASP A 42 -22.59 -3.17 -3.20
N ASP A 43 -22.41 -3.16 -1.88
CA ASP A 43 -23.28 -3.81 -0.90
C ASP A 43 -24.70 -3.21 -0.87
N THR A 44 -24.84 -1.93 -1.23
CA THR A 44 -26.12 -1.22 -1.29
C THR A 44 -26.70 -1.11 -2.71
N SER A 45 -25.99 -1.65 -3.71
CA SER A 45 -26.42 -1.70 -5.11
C SER A 45 -27.75 -2.46 -5.26
N SER A 46 -28.54 -2.08 -6.26
CA SER A 46 -29.74 -2.83 -6.63
C SER A 46 -29.43 -4.13 -7.39
N ASP A 47 -28.20 -4.29 -7.89
CA ASP A 47 -27.77 -5.49 -8.60
C ASP A 47 -27.24 -6.54 -7.60
N PRO A 48 -27.87 -7.73 -7.50
CA PRO A 48 -27.40 -8.78 -6.60
C PRO A 48 -26.00 -9.30 -6.90
N SER A 49 -25.49 -9.10 -8.12
CA SER A 49 -24.14 -9.51 -8.51
C SER A 49 -23.05 -8.64 -7.89
N ASP A 50 -23.35 -7.37 -7.62
CA ASP A 50 -22.42 -6.43 -6.98
C ASP A 50 -22.29 -6.70 -5.48
N GLN A 51 -23.42 -6.98 -4.82
CA GLN A 51 -23.52 -7.21 -3.37
C GLN A 51 -22.67 -8.38 -2.84
N VAL A 52 -22.22 -9.29 -3.71
CA VAL A 52 -21.43 -10.46 -3.31
C VAL A 52 -19.93 -10.22 -3.39
N TYR A 53 -19.47 -9.13 -4.00
CA TYR A 53 -18.05 -8.94 -4.24
C TYR A 53 -17.24 -8.69 -2.96
N SER A 54 -17.81 -7.95 -1.99
CA SER A 54 -17.20 -7.67 -0.68
C SER A 54 -16.94 -8.91 0.17
N SER A 55 -17.78 -9.94 0.01
CA SER A 55 -17.76 -11.17 0.82
C SER A 55 -17.19 -12.39 0.08
N TYR A 56 -17.16 -12.37 -1.26
CA TYR A 56 -16.72 -13.49 -2.08
C TYR A 56 -15.63 -13.11 -3.08
N PHE A 57 -14.36 -13.31 -2.69
CA PHE A 57 -13.19 -13.05 -3.55
C PHE A 57 -13.19 -13.77 -4.89
N HIS A 58 -13.86 -14.93 -5.01
CA HIS A 58 -13.99 -15.62 -6.30
C HIS A 58 -14.85 -14.80 -7.27
N SER A 59 -16.00 -14.31 -6.81
CA SER A 59 -16.91 -13.44 -7.56
C SER A 59 -16.24 -12.11 -7.90
N LEU A 60 -15.56 -11.49 -6.93
CA LEU A 60 -14.79 -10.26 -7.14
C LEU A 60 -13.69 -10.43 -8.20
N ARG A 61 -13.04 -11.59 -8.29
CA ARG A 61 -12.07 -11.84 -9.38
C ARG A 61 -12.75 -12.07 -10.72
N GLY A 62 -13.96 -12.63 -10.71
CA GLY A 62 -14.79 -12.81 -11.89
C GLY A 62 -15.26 -11.50 -12.51
N SER A 63 -15.39 -10.43 -11.72
CA SER A 63 -15.81 -9.10 -12.19
C SER A 63 -14.75 -8.38 -13.04
N ARG A 64 -13.57 -8.95 -13.25
CA ARG A 64 -12.47 -8.31 -14.00
C ARG A 64 -12.86 -7.76 -15.38
N ASN A 65 -13.78 -8.45 -16.05
CA ASN A 65 -14.24 -8.08 -17.40
C ASN A 65 -15.65 -7.48 -17.40
N THR A 66 -16.21 -7.17 -16.23
CA THR A 66 -17.51 -6.50 -16.11
C THR A 66 -17.31 -5.01 -15.96
N PRO A 67 -18.32 -4.19 -16.28
CA PRO A 67 -18.27 -2.75 -16.05
C PRO A 67 -18.10 -2.40 -14.56
N ASN A 68 -18.64 -3.23 -13.66
CA ASN A 68 -18.47 -3.04 -12.22
C ASN A 68 -17.26 -3.83 -11.68
N ASN A 69 -16.06 -3.39 -12.03
CA ASN A 69 -14.81 -3.99 -11.58
C ASN A 69 -14.03 -3.09 -10.60
N GLU A 70 -14.62 -1.97 -10.19
CA GLU A 70 -13.94 -0.90 -9.44
C GLU A 70 -13.37 -1.40 -8.11
N GLN A 71 -14.13 -2.22 -7.38
CA GLN A 71 -13.66 -2.86 -6.16
C GLN A 71 -12.42 -3.73 -6.40
N LEU A 72 -12.38 -4.47 -7.52
CA LEU A 72 -11.24 -5.33 -7.86
C LEU A 72 -10.02 -4.47 -8.23
N GLU A 73 -10.22 -3.40 -9.00
CA GLU A 73 -9.15 -2.48 -9.37
C GLU A 73 -8.54 -1.81 -8.13
N MET A 74 -9.38 -1.35 -7.21
CA MET A 74 -8.94 -0.75 -5.96
C MET A 74 -8.16 -1.77 -5.09
N LEU A 75 -8.65 -3.01 -4.98
CA LEU A 75 -7.94 -4.07 -4.27
C LEU A 75 -6.56 -4.34 -4.88
N LEU A 76 -6.45 -4.36 -6.21
CA LEU A 76 -5.17 -4.56 -6.90
C LEU A 76 -4.21 -3.39 -6.66
N ARG A 77 -4.72 -2.16 -6.63
CA ARG A 77 -3.95 -0.94 -6.31
C ARG A 77 -3.42 -0.96 -4.89
N ILE A 78 -4.25 -1.31 -3.90
CA ILE A 78 -3.82 -1.52 -2.50
C ILE A 78 -2.72 -2.57 -2.44
N ARG A 79 -2.89 -3.71 -3.13
CA ARG A 79 -1.87 -4.78 -3.15
C ARG A 79 -0.56 -4.34 -3.76
N GLN A 80 -0.58 -3.47 -4.77
CA GLN A 80 0.64 -2.89 -5.33
C GLN A 80 1.31 -1.97 -4.33
N LYS A 81 0.55 -1.04 -3.74
CA LYS A 81 1.08 -0.07 -2.78
C LYS A 81 1.64 -0.74 -1.52
N LEU A 82 1.01 -1.82 -1.05
CA LEU A 82 1.54 -2.65 0.04
C LEU A 82 2.89 -3.30 -0.31
N ARG A 83 3.15 -3.65 -1.57
CA ARG A 83 4.47 -4.15 -1.97
C ARG A 83 5.52 -3.04 -1.90
N GLU A 84 5.19 -1.86 -2.40
CA GLU A 84 6.06 -0.68 -2.34
C GLU A 84 6.40 -0.32 -0.88
N ASP A 85 5.41 -0.33 0.02
CA ASP A 85 5.62 -0.10 1.46
C ASP A 85 6.52 -1.18 2.09
N ASN A 86 6.25 -2.46 1.83
CA ASN A 86 7.08 -3.56 2.34
C ASN A 86 8.54 -3.51 1.84
N GLU A 87 8.74 -3.13 0.57
CA GLU A 87 10.06 -2.93 -0.03
C GLU A 87 10.79 -1.74 0.63
N ALA A 88 10.08 -0.64 0.87
CA ALA A 88 10.61 0.53 1.56
C ALA A 88 10.98 0.22 3.02
N ILE A 89 10.15 -0.54 3.75
CA ILE A 89 10.44 -0.99 5.12
C ILE A 89 11.69 -1.86 5.15
N THR A 90 11.79 -2.83 4.24
CA THR A 90 12.95 -3.72 4.12
C THR A 90 14.22 -2.94 3.82
N SER A 91 14.13 -1.97 2.90
CA SER A 91 15.23 -1.09 2.54
C SER A 91 15.64 -0.18 3.70
N CYS A 92 14.70 0.25 4.55
CA CYS A 92 15.02 1.05 5.74
C CYS A 92 15.61 0.19 6.88
N GLY A 93 15.16 -1.06 7.02
CA GLY A 93 15.61 -2.00 8.07
C GLY A 93 17.02 -2.57 7.84
N THR A 94 17.47 -2.64 6.59
CA THR A 94 18.81 -3.12 6.20
C THR A 94 19.91 -2.06 6.32
N VAL A 95 19.58 -0.80 6.60
CA VAL A 95 20.55 0.31 6.76
C VAL A 95 21.13 0.36 8.19
N ASN A 96 21.19 -0.78 8.88
CA ASN A 96 22.13 -0.93 10.01
C ASN A 96 23.46 -1.40 9.42
N PRO A 97 24.48 -0.53 9.31
CA PRO A 97 25.80 -1.01 8.96
C PRO A 97 26.24 -1.92 10.10
N THR A 98 26.36 -3.21 9.80
CA THR A 98 27.12 -4.14 10.63
C THR A 98 28.50 -3.53 10.83
N ARG A 99 28.69 -2.99 12.04
CA ARG A 99 29.98 -2.61 12.58
C ARG A 99 30.72 -3.93 12.80
N THR A 100 31.38 -4.43 11.76
CA THR A 100 32.40 -5.47 11.91
C THR A 100 33.58 -4.83 12.64
N GLU A 101 33.81 -5.31 13.85
CA GLU A 101 34.99 -5.05 14.68
C GLU A 101 36.29 -5.50 13.99
#